data_AF-A0A451GBZ0-F1
#
_entry.id   AF-A0A451GBZ0-F1
#
_cell.length_a   1.000
_cell.length_b   1.000
_cell.length_c   1.000
_cell.angle_alpha   90.00
_cell.angle_beta   90.00
_cell.angle_gamma   90.00
#
_symmetry.space_group_name_H-M   'P 1'
#
loop_
_entity.id
_entity.type
_entity.pdbx_description
1 polymer ?
#
loop_
_entity_poly.entity_id
_entity_poly.type
_entity_poly.pdbx_seq_one_letter_code
_entity_poly.pdbx_strand_id
1 'polypeptide(L)' 'MANDPASIIRVVLVGGQAGGGAAATTGPEMPAFGTILDDARVAGMADYIRSSWSNSAPAVDPGAVRKVCEELSK' A
#
# COMPACT_ATOMS: atom_id res chain seq x y z
N MET A 1 3.22 4.25 -14.69
CA MET A 1 3.43 4.69 -13.29
C MET A 1 2.16 4.56 -12.42
N ALA A 2 0.93 4.77 -12.91
CA ALA A 2 -0.29 4.58 -12.11
C ALA A 2 -0.91 3.15 -12.15
N ASN A 3 -0.50 2.31 -13.11
CA ASN A 3 -1.12 0.99 -13.33
C ASN A 3 -0.61 -0.13 -12.42
N ASP A 4 0.55 0.03 -11.80
CA ASP A 4 1.13 -1.03 -10.97
C ASP A 4 0.59 -0.97 -9.53
N PRO A 5 -0.13 -1.99 -9.05
CA PRO A 5 -0.62 -2.02 -7.67
C PRO A 5 0.50 -2.21 -6.65
N ALA A 6 1.72 -2.61 -7.05
CA ALA A 6 2.82 -2.86 -6.11
C ALA A 6 3.17 -1.65 -5.24
N SER A 7 3.04 -0.43 -5.78
CA SER A 7 3.30 0.81 -5.01
C SER A 7 2.34 0.97 -3.83
N ILE A 8 1.03 0.77 -4.03
CA ILE A 8 0.06 0.95 -2.94
C ILE A 8 0.14 -0.19 -1.94
N ILE A 9 0.36 -1.42 -2.43
CA ILE A 9 0.56 -2.61 -1.59
C ILE A 9 1.77 -2.40 -0.68
N ARG A 10 2.89 -1.92 -1.23
CA ARG A 10 4.12 -1.67 -0.45
C ARG A 10 3.90 -0.63 0.65
N VAL A 11 3.19 0.46 0.35
CA VAL A 11 2.88 1.50 1.34
C VAL A 11 2.02 0.90 2.46
N VAL A 12 1.01 0.08 2.16
CA VAL A 12 0.19 -0.60 3.18
C VAL A 12 1.00 -1.60 4.02
N LEU A 13 1.91 -2.36 3.39
CA LEU A 13 2.69 -3.39 4.08
C LEU A 13 3.79 -2.81 4.97
N VAL A 14 4.57 -1.85 4.46
CA VAL A 14 5.77 -1.29 5.11
C VAL A 14 5.46 -0.02 5.89
N GLY A 15 4.31 0.61 5.62
CA GLY A 15 4.04 1.96 6.07
C GLY A 15 4.70 3.00 5.19
N GLY A 16 4.43 4.27 5.49
CA GLY A 16 4.95 5.40 4.73
C GLY A 16 5.04 6.64 5.61
N GLN A 17 6.11 7.41 5.40
CA GLN A 17 6.31 8.70 6.05
C GLN A 17 5.98 9.77 5.02
N ALA A 18 4.96 10.58 5.24
CA ALA A 18 4.75 11.74 4.39
C ALA A 18 5.94 12.69 4.58
N GLY A 19 6.61 13.06 3.49
CA GLY A 19 7.76 13.95 3.54
C GLY A 19 7.41 15.27 4.23
N GLY A 20 7.86 15.45 5.47
CA GLY A 20 7.78 16.71 6.19
C GLY A 20 8.90 17.64 5.72
N GLY A 21 8.55 18.87 5.33
CA GLY A 21 9.55 19.92 5.22
C GLY A 21 10.18 20.20 6.60
N ALA A 22 11.31 20.91 6.65
CA ALA A 22 12.05 21.18 7.90
C ALA A 22 11.22 21.80 9.06
N ALA A 23 10.02 22.33 8.78
CA ALA A 23 9.08 22.88 9.75
C ALA A 23 8.01 21.88 10.25
N ALA A 24 7.88 20.70 9.64
CA ALA A 24 6.95 19.64 10.02
C ALA A 24 7.73 18.45 10.58
N THR A 25 8.23 18.60 11.80
CA THR A 25 8.95 17.56 12.58
C THR A 25 8.10 16.34 12.90
N THR A 26 6.78 16.40 12.69
CA THR A 26 5.84 15.29 12.83
C THR A 26 5.02 15.20 11.56
N GLY A 27 5.62 14.67 10.51
CA GLY A 27 4.87 14.32 9.30
C GLY A 27 3.87 13.20 9.61
N PRO A 28 2.69 13.15 8.95
CA PRO A 28 1.80 12.03 9.12
C PRO A 28 2.50 10.73 8.75
N GLU A 29 2.57 9.82 9.73
CA GLU A 29 3.14 8.50 9.59
C GLU A 29 2.02 7.49 9.35
N MET A 30 2.15 6.68 8.32
CA MET A 30 1.30 5.52 8.09
C MET A 30 2.02 4.28 8.62
N PRO A 31 1.51 3.62 9.67
CA PRO A 31 2.11 2.40 10.21
C PRO A 31 2.13 1.25 9.19
N ALA A 32 3.07 0.32 9.38
CA ALA A 32 3.10 -0.95 8.65
C ALA A 32 1.93 -1.84 9.08
N PHE A 33 1.09 -2.27 8.13
CA PHE A 33 0.00 -3.20 8.40
C PHE A 33 0.30 -4.65 7.99
N GLY A 34 1.47 -4.92 7.39
CA GLY A 34 1.84 -6.25 6.91
C GLY A 34 1.98 -7.33 7.99
N THR A 35 2.06 -6.95 9.28
CA THR A 35 2.10 -7.88 10.41
C THR A 35 0.73 -8.13 11.05
N ILE A 36 -0.29 -7.37 10.65
CA ILE A 36 -1.62 -7.36 11.28
C ILE A 36 -2.72 -7.81 10.32
N LEU A 37 -2.57 -7.55 9.02
CA LEU A 37 -3.56 -7.85 7.98
C LEU A 37 -3.13 -9.03 7.11
N ASP A 38 -4.07 -9.93 6.83
CA ASP A 38 -3.90 -11.00 5.83
C ASP A 38 -3.87 -10.44 4.40
N ASP A 39 -3.15 -11.11 3.49
CA ASP A 39 -2.98 -10.71 2.08
C ASP A 39 -4.31 -10.39 1.36
N ALA A 40 -5.36 -11.16 1.65
CA ALA A 40 -6.69 -10.96 1.06
C ALA A 40 -7.34 -9.63 1.51
N ARG A 41 -7.11 -9.22 2.76
CA ARG A 41 -7.62 -7.94 3.27
C ARG A 41 -6.83 -6.76 2.71
N VAL A 42 -5.52 -6.93 2.58
CA VAL A 42 -4.64 -5.93 1.95
C VAL A 42 -5.05 -5.73 0.48
N ALA A 43 -5.31 -6.81 -0.27
CA ALA A 43 -5.79 -6.76 -1.64
C ALA A 43 -7.13 -6.00 -1.75
N GLY A 44 -8.12 -6.35 -0.94
CA GLY A 44 -9.43 -5.69 -0.94
C GLY A 44 -9.36 -4.20 -0.57
N MET A 45 -8.48 -3.81 0.37
CA MET A 45 -8.27 -2.40 0.71
C MET A 45 -7.54 -1.64 -0.40
N ALA A 46 -6.51 -2.24 -1.00
CA ALA A 46 -5.82 -1.67 -2.15
C ALA A 46 -6.80 -1.46 -3.32
N ASP A 47 -7.70 -2.41 -3.56
CA ASP A 47 -8.77 -2.29 -4.56
C ASP A 47 -9.73 -1.18 -4.27
N TYR A 48 -10.21 -1.07 -3.04
CA TYR A 48 -11.09 0.02 -2.66
C TYR A 48 -10.43 1.38 -2.88
N ILE A 49 -9.18 1.55 -2.46
CA ILE A 49 -8.43 2.81 -2.63
C ILE A 49 -8.21 3.11 -4.12
N ARG A 50 -7.87 2.10 -4.92
CA ARG A 50 -7.59 2.23 -6.35
C ARG A 50 -8.84 2.40 -7.20
N SER A 51 -10.02 2.00 -6.72
CA SER A 51 -11.32 2.20 -7.38
C SER A 51 -12.06 3.46 -6.89
N SER A 52 -11.58 4.07 -5.81
CA SER A 52 -12.16 5.29 -5.22
C SER A 52 -11.66 6.56 -5.91
N TRP A 53 -12.36 7.67 -5.63
CA TRP A 53 -12.01 9.01 -6.12
C TRP A 53 -11.85 9.11 -7.64
N SER A 54 -12.83 8.53 -8.36
CA SER A 54 -12.86 8.50 -9.83
C SER A 54 -11.69 7.75 -10.49
N ASN A 55 -10.94 6.98 -9.70
CA ASN A 55 -9.87 6.13 -10.22
C ASN A 55 -10.48 4.81 -10.71
N SER A 56 -10.32 4.48 -11.99
CA SER A 56 -10.85 3.25 -12.58
C SER A 56 -9.72 2.25 -12.81
N ALA A 57 -9.16 1.75 -11.72
CA ALA A 57 -8.07 0.80 -11.76
C ALA A 57 -8.58 -0.66 -11.76
N PRO A 58 -7.83 -1.60 -12.39
CA PRO A 58 -8.14 -3.01 -12.34
C PRO A 58 -7.96 -3.58 -10.92
N ALA A 59 -8.72 -4.64 -10.63
CA ALA A 59 -8.69 -5.36 -9.36
C ALA A 59 -7.29 -5.94 -9.07
N VAL A 60 -6.95 -5.98 -7.79
CA VAL A 60 -5.68 -6.38 -7.21
C VAL A 60 -5.83 -7.83 -6.78
N ASP A 61 -5.09 -8.69 -7.46
CA ASP A 61 -5.03 -10.10 -7.12
C ASP A 61 -4.28 -10.32 -5.78
N PRO A 62 -4.78 -11.17 -4.87
CA PRO A 62 -4.08 -11.50 -3.64
C PRO A 62 -2.67 -12.08 -3.86
N GLY A 63 -2.43 -12.77 -4.98
CA GLY A 63 -1.11 -13.25 -5.37
C GLY A 63 -0.12 -12.13 -5.70
N ALA A 64 -0.61 -10.96 -6.15
CA ALA A 64 0.23 -9.78 -6.29
C ALA A 64 0.70 -9.24 -4.93
N VAL A 65 -0.15 -9.31 -3.89
CA VAL A 65 0.23 -8.93 -2.52
C VAL A 65 1.32 -9.86 -1.99
N ARG A 66 1.15 -11.18 -2.15
CA ARG A 66 2.14 -12.16 -1.72
C ARG A 66 3.50 -11.96 -2.38
N LYS A 67 3.51 -11.65 -3.67
CA LYS A 67 4.75 -11.34 -4.40
C LYS A 67 5.48 -10.13 -3.82
N VAL A 68 4.73 -9.08 -3.43
CA VAL A 68 5.31 -7.89 -2.78
C VAL A 68 5.80 -8.21 -1.37
N CYS A 69 5.10 -9.05 -0.60
CA CYS A 69 5.57 -9.55 0.70
C CYS A 69 6.89 -10.32 0.57
N GLU A 70 7.02 -11.20 -0.43
CA GLU A 70 8.26 -11.93 -0.71
C GLU A 70 9.40 -11.00 -1.14
N GLU A 71 9.12 -9.99 -1.97
CA GLU A 71 10.11 -8.99 -2.38
C GLU A 71 10.60 -8.11 -1.21
N LEU A 72 9.72 -7.84 -0.24
CA LEU A 72 10.05 -7.06 0.97
C LEU A 72 10.78 -7.87 2.04
N SER A 73 10.73 -9.20 1.97
CA SER A 73 11.44 -10.11 2.89
C SER A 73 12.90 -10.37 2.49
N LYS A 74 13.37 -9.81 1.37
CA LYS A 74 14.78 -9.83 0.95
C LYS A 74 15.53 -8.60 1.44
#